data_AF-A0A3C0FTD2-F1
#
_entry.id   AF-A0A3C0FTD2-F1
#
_cell.length_a   1.000
_cell.length_b   1.000
_cell.length_c   1.000
_cell.angle_alpha   90.00
_cell.angle_beta   90.00
_cell.angle_gamma   90.00
#
_symmetry.space_group_name_H-M   'P 1'
#
loop_
_entity.id
_entity.type
_entity.pdbx_description
1 polymer ?
#
loop_
_entity_poly.entity_id
_entity_poly.type
_entity_poly.pdbx_seq_one_letter_code
_entity_poly.pdbx_strand_id
1 'polypeptide(L)' 'MAGIEKDYAGEAWPAEGVNVGYLEQEPQLNPEKDVLGNVMEGCGSIVDDLARFNEISGKFAEPMTDDEMTELLAEQGEL' A
#
# COMPACT_ATOMS: atom_id res chain seq x y z
N MET A 1 -10.33 -10.90 -18.92
CA MET A 1 -11.11 -9.81 -18.29
C MET A 1 -10.39 -9.31 -17.06
N ALA A 2 -9.78 -8.14 -17.13
CA ALA A 2 -9.31 -7.42 -15.94
C ALA A 2 -10.46 -6.80 -15.12
N GLY A 3 -11.69 -7.31 -15.27
CA GLY A 3 -12.92 -6.73 -14.70
C GLY A 3 -13.43 -5.47 -15.38
N ILE A 4 -12.77 -4.99 -16.45
CA ILE A 4 -13.10 -3.73 -17.16
C ILE A 4 -14.30 -3.92 -18.08
N GLU A 5 -14.25 -4.93 -18.95
CA GLU A 5 -15.37 -5.28 -19.82
C GLU A 5 -16.21 -6.35 -19.13
N LYS A 6 -17.49 -6.05 -18.89
CA LYS A 6 -18.43 -6.93 -18.16
C LYS A 6 -19.52 -7.53 -19.06
N ASP A 7 -19.54 -7.13 -20.33
CA ASP A 7 -20.48 -7.62 -21.33
C ASP A 7 -19.82 -8.75 -22.15
N TYR A 8 -20.09 -9.98 -21.76
CA TYR A 8 -19.63 -11.17 -22.46
C TYR A 8 -20.64 -12.30 -22.27
N ALA A 9 -20.69 -13.23 -23.22
CA ALA A 9 -21.51 -14.43 -23.08
C ALA A 9 -20.80 -15.46 -22.18
N GLY A 10 -21.47 -15.92 -21.12
CA GLY A 10 -20.95 -16.92 -20.19
C GLY A 10 -20.54 -16.34 -18.83
N GLU A 11 -19.73 -17.08 -18.08
CA GLU A 11 -19.25 -16.70 -16.76
C GLU A 11 -17.71 -16.66 -16.74
N ALA A 12 -17.14 -15.67 -16.08
CA ALA A 12 -15.70 -15.52 -15.91
C ALA A 12 -15.44 -14.81 -14.58
N TRP A 13 -14.67 -15.46 -13.71
CA TRP A 13 -14.33 -14.98 -12.39
C TRP A 13 -12.84 -15.25 -12.11
N PRO A 14 -12.15 -14.37 -11.37
CA PRO A 14 -10.82 -14.68 -10.85
C PRO A 14 -10.93 -15.79 -9.80
N ALA A 15 -9.90 -16.64 -9.71
CA ALA A 15 -9.82 -17.65 -8.66
C ALA A 15 -9.66 -16.99 -7.27
N GLU A 16 -10.13 -17.66 -6.22
CA GLU A 16 -10.02 -17.14 -4.86
C GLU A 16 -8.54 -16.94 -4.47
N GLY A 17 -8.22 -15.78 -3.91
CA GLY A 17 -6.87 -15.43 -3.45
C GLY A 17 -5.89 -14.96 -4.54
N VAL A 18 -6.31 -14.80 -5.81
CA VAL A 18 -5.41 -14.28 -6.86
C VAL A 18 -5.47 -12.75 -6.94
N ASN A 19 -4.28 -12.15 -7.10
CA ASN A 19 -4.15 -10.73 -7.42
C ASN A 19 -4.17 -10.55 -8.94
N VAL A 20 -5.05 -9.69 -9.45
CA VAL A 20 -5.13 -9.36 -10.88
C VAL A 20 -4.64 -7.94 -11.08
N GLY A 21 -3.44 -7.78 -11.64
CA GLY A 21 -2.92 -6.50 -12.10
C GLY A 21 -3.23 -6.26 -13.58
N TYR A 22 -3.67 -5.05 -13.93
CA TYR A 22 -3.92 -4.65 -15.31
C TYR A 22 -3.16 -3.36 -15.64
N LEU A 23 -2.41 -3.41 -16.73
CA LEU A 23 -1.69 -2.27 -17.28
C LEU A 23 -2.26 -1.96 -18.66
N GLU A 24 -2.89 -0.81 -18.79
CA GLU A 24 -3.43 -0.30 -20.06
C GLU A 24 -2.33 0.28 -20.95
N GLN A 25 -2.62 0.47 -22.25
CA GLN A 25 -1.64 1.03 -23.20
C GLN A 25 -1.27 2.49 -22.88
N GLU A 26 -2.21 3.25 -22.32
CA GLU A 26 -2.01 4.62 -21.83
C GLU A 26 -2.26 4.65 -20.32
N PRO A 27 -1.26 4.32 -19.49
CA PRO A 27 -1.45 4.24 -18.04
C PRO A 27 -1.95 5.55 -17.45
N GLN A 28 -3.05 5.49 -16.71
CA GLN A 28 -3.53 6.61 -15.91
C GLN A 28 -2.59 6.84 -14.73
N LEU A 29 -1.72 7.84 -14.87
CA LEU A 29 -0.87 8.33 -13.79
C LEU A 29 -1.54 9.51 -13.08
N ASN A 30 -1.25 9.68 -11.80
CA ASN A 30 -1.65 10.86 -11.05
C ASN A 30 -0.82 12.07 -11.50
N PRO A 31 -1.43 13.10 -12.14
CA PRO A 31 -0.71 14.26 -12.65
C PRO A 31 -0.23 15.22 -11.55
N GLU A 32 -0.74 15.08 -10.33
CA GLU A 32 -0.31 15.87 -9.17
C GLU A 32 0.97 15.30 -8.53
N LYS A 33 1.38 14.10 -8.92
CA LYS A 33 2.55 13.39 -8.38
C LYS A 33 3.73 13.43 -9.35
N ASP A 34 4.92 13.38 -8.78
CA ASP A 34 6.13 13.13 -9.55
C ASP A 34 6.25 11.63 -9.90
N VAL A 35 7.35 11.27 -10.56
CA VAL A 35 7.63 9.89 -10.97
C VAL A 35 7.66 8.96 -9.76
N LEU A 36 8.33 9.36 -8.67
CA LEU A 36 8.46 8.53 -7.48
C LEU A 36 7.09 8.32 -6.83
N GLY A 37 6.28 9.38 -6.70
CA GLY A 37 4.94 9.30 -6.12
C GLY A 37 4.03 8.33 -6.86
N ASN A 38 4.07 8.33 -8.19
CA ASN A 38 3.32 7.36 -9.00
C ASN A 38 3.82 5.92 -8.84
N VAL A 39 5.15 5.72 -8.74
CA VAL A 39 5.73 4.40 -8.48
C VAL A 39 5.33 3.88 -7.09
N MET A 40 5.35 4.74 -6.08
CA MET A 40 5.03 4.37 -4.70
C MET A 40 3.55 4.02 -4.51
N GLU A 41 2.63 4.67 -5.24
CA GLU A 41 1.21 4.25 -5.27
C GLU A 41 1.05 2.78 -5.72
N GLY A 42 1.88 2.33 -6.67
CA GLY A 42 1.86 0.96 -7.17
C GLY A 42 2.40 -0.08 -6.20
N CYS A 43 3.09 0.33 -5.13
CA CYS A 43 3.63 -0.57 -4.12
C CYS A 43 2.60 -0.93 -3.03
N GLY A 44 1.43 -0.28 -3.01
CA GLY A 44 0.35 -0.60 -2.07
C GLY A 44 0.71 -0.31 -0.61
N SER A 45 0.16 -1.10 0.31
CA SER A 45 0.27 -0.85 1.77
C SER A 45 1.69 -0.89 2.31
N ILE A 46 2.62 -1.60 1.66
CA ILE A 46 3.99 -1.74 2.15
C ILE A 46 4.73 -0.40 2.25
N VAL A 47 4.34 0.58 1.43
CA VAL A 47 4.89 1.94 1.50
C VAL A 47 4.37 2.66 2.74
N ASP A 48 3.09 2.49 3.06
CA ASP A 48 2.46 3.07 4.23
C ASP A 48 3.04 2.44 5.51
N ASP A 49 3.21 1.12 5.53
CA ASP A 49 3.82 0.37 6.63
C ASP A 49 5.27 0.85 6.87
N LEU A 50 6.05 1.00 5.79
CA LEU A 50 7.42 1.51 5.88
C LEU A 50 7.46 2.97 6.37
N ALA A 51 6.54 3.81 5.91
CA ALA A 51 6.46 5.20 6.36
C ALA A 51 6.14 5.27 7.86
N ARG A 52 5.18 4.46 8.32
CA ARG A 52 4.80 4.40 9.74
C ARG A 52 5.93 3.82 10.59
N PHE A 53 6.59 2.77 10.13
CA PHE A 53 7.75 2.19 10.80
C PHE A 53 8.86 3.23 11.00
N ASN A 54 9.15 4.04 9.98
CA ASN A 54 10.15 5.10 10.06
C ASN A 54 9.72 6.23 11.02
N GLU A 55 8.43 6.59 11.03
CA GLU A 55 7.89 7.58 11.98
C GLU A 55 8.04 7.11 13.43
N ILE A 56 7.67 5.85 13.72
CA ILE A 56 7.82 5.25 15.06
C ILE A 56 9.30 5.22 15.46
N SER A 57 10.17 4.78 14.56
CA SER A 57 11.62 4.73 14.81
C SER A 57 12.20 6.12 15.13
N GLY A 58 11.69 7.17 14.47
CA GLY A 58 12.07 8.56 14.74
C GLY A 58 11.64 9.02 16.13
N LYS A 59 10.44 8.64 16.59
CA LYS A 59 9.94 9.00 17.93
C LYS A 59 10.84 8.46 19.03
N PHE A 60 11.46 7.29 18.86
CA PHE A 60 12.39 6.72 19.85
C PHE A 60 13.65 7.56 20.11
N ALA A 61 13.92 8.58 19.27
CA ALA A 61 14.99 9.54 19.53
C ALA A 61 14.58 10.67 20.51
N GLU A 62 13.29 10.78 20.84
CA GLU A 62 12.74 11.79 21.76
C GLU A 62 12.47 11.20 23.15
N PRO A 63 12.54 12.01 24.22
CA PRO A 63 12.14 11.56 25.55
C PRO A 63 10.66 11.17 25.56
N MET A 64 10.37 9.95 25.99
CA MET A 64 9.01 9.42 26.16
C MET A 64 8.91 8.59 27.44
N THR A 65 7.69 8.30 27.87
CA THR A 65 7.42 7.40 28.99
C THR A 65 7.57 5.93 28.60
N ASP A 66 7.77 5.05 29.59
CA ASP A 66 7.86 3.61 29.37
C ASP A 66 6.56 3.03 28.76
N ASP A 67 5.41 3.58 29.14
CA ASP A 67 4.11 3.19 28.60
C ASP A 67 3.99 3.56 27.10
N GLU A 68 4.35 4.80 26.73
CA GLU A 68 4.38 5.26 25.33
C GLU A 68 5.36 4.43 24.49
N MET A 69 6.54 4.10 25.04
CA MET A 69 7.51 3.24 24.36
C MET A 69 6.95 1.83 24.12
N THR A 70 6.25 1.27 25.11
CA THR A 70 5.66 -0.08 25.01
C THR A 70 4.57 -0.13 23.94
N GLU A 71 3.71 0.89 23.88
CA GLU A 71 2.67 1.00 22.85
C GLU A 71 3.26 1.10 21.44
N LEU A 72 4.27 1.95 21.25
CA LEU A 72 4.93 2.14 19.96
C LEU A 72 5.69 0.89 19.49
N LEU A 73 6.32 0.14 20.40
CA LEU A 73 6.98 -1.13 20.07
C LEU A 73 5.97 -2.21 19.66
N ALA A 74 4.82 -2.27 20.33
CA ALA A 74 3.74 -3.19 19.95
C ALA A 74 3.18 -2.84 18.56
N GLU A 75 2.92 -1.55 18.32
CA GLU A 75 2.46 -1.07 17.00
C GLU A 75 3.47 -1.41 15.90
N GLN A 76 4.76 -1.14 16.12
CA GLN A 76 5.81 -1.41 15.14
C GLN A 76 5.94 -2.91 14.78
N GLY A 77 5.60 -3.82 15.70
CA GLY A 77 5.67 -5.26 15.47
C GLY A 77 4.54 -5.84 14.62
N GLU A 78 3.44 -5.11 14.47
CA GLU A 78 2.26 -5.51 13.67
C GLU A 78 2.27 -4.93 12.24
N LEU A 79 3.23 -4.04 11.94
CA LEU A 79 3.51 -3.50 10.60
C LEU A 79 4.41 -4.45 9.80
#